data_AF-A0AAD2CIX6-F1
#
_entry.id   AF-A0AAD2CIX6-F1
#
_cell.length_a   1.000
_cell.length_b   1.000
_cell.length_c   1.000
_cell.angle_alpha   90.00
_cell.angle_beta   90.00
_cell.angle_gamma   90.00
#
_symmetry.space_group_name_H-M   'P 1'
#
loop_
_entity.id
_entity.type
_entity.pdbx_description
1 polymer ?
#
loop_
_entity_poly.entity_id
_entity_poly.type
_entity_poly.pdbx_seq_one_letter_code
_entity_poly.pdbx_strand_id
1 'polypeptide(L)'
;MCRIIRFILLLMAMRTDWSAGFQPLSNNPTRLSRFAKKTRQQTSSSTGGEGNTQDDWRAFRAKLVQGENSKDLPSSPSSSSSSPKSWTYDAGMLIERGSLVVSRVEDSLGCHDLRQPYFAKCVVLLVEHEENEFTQGIVLNRPSNLNLKDQDIVYYGDDGEQVFEDDDGDDDDEHNGSGTDTSWRMFFGGDIAGLHDEFENPLIVCLHNDTSTVAKSVSDEVLPGVYLTSHLGARALLDEGSLTPDACFTFYGFCGWDPGQLEREVKRGSWSIVSVDSDTLWSDLTTLRQSDNDPREVGLDMWKRIVGALDKQSNDQEEDDDSPEQEGQAVSDFQDLMLKEWATKMLMVPEPDMDETYVEDTDIYQAIRASGQTSQIQTGSLLRGSSQEESPFLLQDQFFHKSILLLLQESDDVSVGVTLHLPSSDGIEIDLSDGTKVVFPIRFGGPDGRGDEDPLLWFYFGTHKVGQILGGNGCLQTCSYEQVVDSLANGVATTHNFLVVQGFCTWQKGEEGSGGIKGEVIDGKFENISSHTAVKVLSHLGQQKLITDDSLRDNFSSILGAWEEGGSNQLEGDVVKGRCVFGSDMTVANLSDEALLTWIKIFLLGNAEYYR
;
A
#
# COMPACT_ATOMS: atom_id res chain seq x y z
N MET A 1 11.72 -23.75 -28.94
CA MET A 1 10.59 -23.24 -28.13
C MET A 1 9.83 -24.40 -27.53
N CYS A 2 9.87 -24.59 -26.22
CA CYS A 2 9.12 -25.62 -25.51
C CYS A 2 7.61 -25.47 -25.78
N ARG A 3 6.88 -26.59 -25.85
CA ARG A 3 5.40 -26.59 -25.96
C ARG A 3 4.73 -25.78 -24.85
N ILE A 4 5.36 -25.72 -23.68
CA ILE A 4 4.95 -24.93 -22.51
C ILE A 4 5.04 -23.42 -22.79
N ILE A 5 6.15 -22.92 -23.33
CA ILE A 5 6.30 -21.50 -23.70
C ILE A 5 5.27 -21.13 -24.77
N ARG A 6 5.01 -22.03 -25.72
CA ARG A 6 3.98 -21.84 -26.75
C ARG A 6 2.56 -21.86 -26.18
N PHE A 7 2.34 -22.56 -25.07
CA PHE A 7 1.07 -22.61 -24.35
C PHE A 7 0.86 -21.37 -23.47
N ILE A 8 1.90 -20.87 -22.80
CA ILE A 8 1.88 -19.57 -22.10
C ILE A 8 1.57 -18.45 -23.10
N LEU A 9 2.20 -18.46 -24.28
CA LEU A 9 1.88 -17.52 -25.37
C LEU A 9 0.45 -17.70 -25.91
N LEU A 10 -0.09 -18.93 -25.91
CA LEU A 10 -1.47 -19.20 -26.32
C LEU A 10 -2.47 -18.72 -25.27
N LEU A 11 -2.17 -18.91 -23.98
CA LEU A 11 -2.95 -18.38 -22.86
C LEU A 11 -2.92 -16.85 -22.85
N MET A 12 -1.77 -16.23 -23.13
CA MET A 12 -1.67 -14.77 -23.31
C MET A 12 -2.51 -14.30 -24.51
N ALA A 13 -2.43 -14.99 -25.66
CA ALA A 13 -3.23 -14.66 -26.86
C ALA A 13 -4.73 -15.00 -26.73
N MET A 14 -5.13 -15.85 -25.78
CA MET A 14 -6.52 -16.11 -25.43
C MET A 14 -7.02 -15.18 -24.31
N ARG A 15 -6.13 -14.69 -23.43
CA ARG A 15 -6.42 -13.68 -22.41
C ARG A 15 -6.44 -12.25 -22.96
N THR A 16 -5.93 -11.98 -24.16
CA THR A 16 -6.16 -10.68 -24.83
C THR A 16 -7.63 -10.41 -25.13
N ASP A 17 -8.51 -11.43 -25.07
CA ASP A 17 -9.98 -11.26 -25.11
C ASP A 17 -10.63 -11.25 -23.71
N TRP A 18 -9.85 -11.38 -22.63
CA TRP A 18 -10.28 -11.41 -21.22
C TRP A 18 -9.41 -10.53 -20.31
N SER A 19 -8.86 -9.43 -20.84
CA SER A 19 -8.32 -8.29 -20.06
C SER A 19 -9.43 -7.37 -19.53
N ALA A 20 -10.52 -7.98 -19.03
CA ALA A 20 -11.66 -7.30 -18.40
C ALA A 20 -11.67 -7.52 -16.87
N GLY A 21 -10.48 -7.61 -16.27
CA GLY A 21 -10.26 -7.49 -14.83
C GLY A 21 -8.87 -6.89 -14.65
N PHE A 22 -8.81 -5.65 -14.17
CA PHE A 22 -7.69 -4.69 -14.32
C PHE A 22 -7.57 -4.06 -15.71
N GLN A 23 -8.63 -3.35 -16.11
CA GLN A 23 -8.44 -2.09 -16.84
C GLN A 23 -8.30 -0.99 -15.77
N PRO A 24 -7.36 -0.04 -15.86
CA PRO A 24 -7.60 1.26 -15.25
C PRO A 24 -8.89 1.74 -15.91
N LEU A 25 -9.97 1.81 -15.12
CA LEU A 25 -11.20 2.41 -15.59
C LEU A 25 -10.79 3.75 -16.19
N SER A 26 -11.12 3.95 -17.47
CA SER A 26 -11.16 5.27 -18.04
C SER A 26 -12.15 6.07 -17.21
N ASN A 27 -11.65 6.71 -16.15
CA ASN A 27 -12.42 7.50 -15.24
C ASN A 27 -12.88 8.72 -16.02
N ASN A 28 -14.16 8.67 -16.37
CA ASN A 28 -14.81 9.68 -17.18
C ASN A 28 -14.71 11.03 -16.44
N PRO A 29 -14.05 12.06 -17.01
CA PRO A 29 -13.75 13.32 -16.30
C PRO A 29 -14.98 14.22 -16.06
N THR A 30 -16.20 13.68 -16.18
CA THR A 30 -17.42 14.50 -16.25
C THR A 30 -18.01 14.92 -14.91
N ARG A 31 -17.54 14.39 -13.76
CA ARG A 31 -18.11 14.75 -12.43
C ARG A 31 -17.37 15.88 -11.70
N LEU A 32 -16.10 16.18 -12.03
CA LEU A 32 -15.35 17.34 -11.51
C LEU A 32 -15.90 18.70 -11.99
N SER A 33 -16.74 18.69 -13.04
CA SER A 33 -17.40 19.90 -13.52
C SER A 33 -18.43 20.51 -12.55
N ARG A 34 -18.72 19.87 -11.41
CA ARG A 34 -19.60 20.43 -10.36
C ARG A 34 -18.89 21.44 -9.45
N PHE A 35 -17.60 21.27 -9.16
CA PHE A 35 -16.85 22.18 -8.29
C PHE A 35 -16.42 23.46 -9.02
N ALA A 36 -16.15 23.41 -10.34
CA ALA A 36 -15.77 24.59 -11.12
C ALA A 36 -16.96 25.41 -11.71
N LYS A 37 -18.17 24.82 -11.87
CA LYS A 37 -19.30 25.51 -12.56
C LYS A 37 -20.26 26.27 -11.66
N LYS A 38 -20.20 26.14 -10.32
CA LYS A 38 -21.15 26.85 -9.43
C LYS A 38 -20.87 28.36 -9.31
N THR A 39 -19.72 28.85 -9.76
CA THR A 39 -19.33 30.27 -9.65
C THR A 39 -20.02 31.20 -10.66
N ARG A 40 -20.94 30.71 -11.50
CA ARG A 40 -21.58 31.57 -12.52
C ARG A 40 -23.03 31.20 -12.84
N GLN A 41 -23.93 31.29 -11.85
CA GLN A 41 -25.32 31.73 -12.01
C GLN A 41 -26.11 31.51 -10.72
N GLN A 42 -26.44 32.59 -10.01
CA GLN A 42 -27.71 32.69 -9.27
C GLN A 42 -28.03 34.17 -9.00
N THR A 43 -28.79 34.76 -9.92
CA THR A 43 -29.56 35.98 -9.67
C THR A 43 -30.94 35.61 -9.13
N SER A 44 -31.20 36.02 -7.89
CA SER A 44 -32.49 36.34 -7.26
C SER A 44 -33.73 35.49 -7.58
N SER A 45 -34.26 34.81 -6.56
CA SER A 45 -35.67 35.00 -6.17
C SER A 45 -35.90 34.59 -4.71
N SER A 46 -36.51 35.52 -3.97
CA SER A 46 -36.86 35.44 -2.55
C SER A 46 -38.13 34.63 -2.32
N THR A 47 -38.13 33.71 -1.33
CA THR A 47 -39.32 33.42 -0.51
C THR A 47 -38.95 32.66 0.78
N GLY A 48 -39.33 33.27 1.92
CA GLY A 48 -39.78 32.65 3.18
C GLY A 48 -38.96 31.53 3.83
N GLY A 49 -38.22 31.89 4.88
CA GLY A 49 -37.60 30.92 5.79
C GLY A 49 -38.60 30.39 6.85
N GLU A 50 -38.72 29.06 6.92
CA GLU A 50 -39.08 28.32 8.13
C GLU A 50 -37.83 27.54 8.57
N GLY A 51 -37.46 27.67 9.85
CA GLY A 51 -36.21 27.14 10.39
C GLY A 51 -36.13 25.63 10.38
N ASN A 52 -35.02 25.09 9.85
CA ASN A 52 -34.75 23.66 9.77
C ASN A 52 -34.19 23.15 11.11
N THR A 53 -35.05 22.63 11.99
CA THR A 53 -34.70 21.91 13.24
C THR A 53 -34.24 20.47 13.00
N GLN A 54 -33.78 20.13 11.79
CA GLN A 54 -33.54 18.74 11.38
C GLN A 54 -32.08 18.26 11.56
N ASP A 55 -31.13 19.16 11.84
CA ASP A 55 -29.68 18.87 11.68
C ASP A 55 -28.88 18.48 12.94
N ASP A 56 -29.47 18.37 14.13
CA ASP A 56 -28.72 17.97 15.36
C ASP A 56 -28.96 16.52 15.80
N TRP A 57 -29.44 15.65 14.90
CA TRP A 57 -29.81 14.28 15.28
C TRP A 57 -28.58 13.41 15.63
N ARG A 58 -27.40 13.71 15.08
CA ARG A 58 -26.14 13.02 15.37
C ARG A 58 -25.60 13.36 16.75
N ALA A 59 -25.51 14.66 17.09
CA ALA A 59 -25.12 15.04 18.44
C ALA A 59 -26.21 14.66 19.45
N PHE A 60 -27.49 14.65 19.03
CA PHE A 60 -28.58 14.11 19.83
C PHE A 60 -28.41 12.61 20.10
N ARG A 61 -28.10 11.78 19.10
CA ARG A 61 -27.77 10.35 19.30
C ARG A 61 -26.58 10.15 20.23
N ALA A 62 -25.49 10.89 20.00
CA ALA A 62 -24.31 10.88 20.87
C ALA A 62 -24.70 11.18 22.33
N LYS A 63 -25.56 12.18 22.53
CA LYS A 63 -26.11 12.59 23.84
C LYS A 63 -27.16 11.62 24.40
N LEU A 64 -27.83 10.83 23.57
CA LEU A 64 -28.90 9.92 24.00
C LEU A 64 -28.31 8.61 24.54
N VAL A 65 -27.25 8.09 23.91
CA VAL A 65 -26.46 6.96 24.41
C VAL A 65 -25.86 7.28 25.80
N GLN A 66 -25.41 8.52 26.02
CA GLN A 66 -25.01 9.01 27.35
C GLN A 66 -26.12 8.85 28.41
N GLY A 67 -27.37 9.12 28.03
CA GLY A 67 -28.53 9.03 28.90
C GLY A 67 -28.97 7.60 29.20
N GLU A 68 -28.53 6.61 28.42
CA GLU A 68 -28.77 5.18 28.68
C GLU A 68 -27.68 4.54 29.53
N ASN A 69 -26.39 4.81 29.28
CA ASN A 69 -25.30 4.31 30.16
C ASN A 69 -25.27 4.96 31.54
N SER A 70 -25.96 6.09 31.74
CA SER A 70 -26.07 6.77 33.05
C SER A 70 -27.26 6.28 33.90
N LYS A 71 -28.01 5.26 33.46
CA LYS A 71 -29.17 4.74 34.21
C LYS A 71 -28.76 3.68 35.25
N ASP A 72 -27.90 4.06 36.19
CA ASP A 72 -27.93 3.48 37.53
C ASP A 72 -27.57 4.54 38.59
N LEU A 73 -28.59 4.88 39.40
CA LEU A 73 -28.63 5.67 40.65
C LEU A 73 -28.91 7.21 40.61
N PRO A 74 -29.58 7.78 41.65
CA PRO A 74 -30.44 8.95 41.48
C PRO A 74 -29.89 10.28 42.04
N SER A 75 -30.24 11.37 41.34
CA SER A 75 -30.51 12.75 41.79
C SER A 75 -29.51 13.48 42.71
N SER A 76 -28.74 14.42 42.15
CA SER A 76 -28.71 15.87 42.52
C SER A 76 -27.63 16.63 41.73
N PRO A 77 -27.80 17.93 41.41
CA PRO A 77 -26.86 18.68 40.59
C PRO A 77 -25.79 19.34 41.48
N SER A 78 -24.57 18.81 41.48
CA SER A 78 -23.40 19.53 41.97
C SER A 78 -22.51 19.90 40.78
N SER A 79 -22.45 21.20 40.52
CA SER A 79 -21.50 21.83 39.61
C SER A 79 -20.07 21.65 40.12
N SER A 80 -19.28 20.84 39.44
CA SER A 80 -17.82 20.90 39.51
C SER A 80 -17.23 20.47 38.18
N SER A 81 -16.50 21.42 37.58
CA SER A 81 -15.46 21.28 36.55
C SER A 81 -15.15 19.84 36.11
N SER A 82 -15.54 19.48 34.89
CA SER A 82 -15.02 18.30 34.21
C SER A 82 -14.16 18.73 33.03
N SER A 83 -12.96 18.18 32.96
CA SER A 83 -12.07 18.10 31.79
C SER A 83 -12.83 17.93 30.46
N PRO A 84 -12.26 18.36 29.31
CA PRO A 84 -12.93 18.26 28.02
C PRO A 84 -13.31 16.80 27.77
N LYS A 85 -14.62 16.54 27.71
CA LYS A 85 -15.19 15.22 27.47
C LYS A 85 -15.11 14.98 25.97
N SER A 86 -14.15 14.17 25.54
CA SER A 86 -14.04 13.69 24.16
C SER A 86 -15.27 12.84 23.82
N TRP A 87 -16.01 13.21 22.75
CA TRP A 87 -17.26 12.56 22.35
C TRP A 87 -17.10 11.77 21.05
N THR A 88 -16.84 10.47 21.17
CA THR A 88 -16.76 9.50 20.06
C THR A 88 -17.60 8.26 20.40
N TYR A 89 -18.39 7.72 19.46
CA TYR A 89 -19.16 6.49 19.70
C TYR A 89 -19.24 5.58 18.47
N ASP A 90 -19.38 4.27 18.70
CA ASP A 90 -19.58 3.26 17.65
C ASP A 90 -20.94 3.44 16.97
N ALA A 91 -20.92 3.72 15.65
CA ALA A 91 -22.13 3.89 14.84
C ALA A 91 -22.67 2.56 14.29
N GLY A 92 -22.00 1.44 14.56
CA GLY A 92 -22.29 0.13 14.00
C GLY A 92 -22.14 0.14 12.48
N MET A 93 -23.17 -0.33 11.77
CA MET A 93 -23.18 -0.38 10.30
C MET A 93 -23.72 0.89 9.64
N LEU A 94 -24.01 1.94 10.40
CA LEU A 94 -24.56 3.15 9.83
C LEU A 94 -23.46 4.04 9.27
N ILE A 95 -23.27 3.95 7.95
CA ILE A 95 -22.33 4.76 7.21
C ILE A 95 -23.06 6.02 6.73
N GLU A 96 -22.52 7.19 7.07
CA GLU A 96 -23.07 8.47 6.62
C GLU A 96 -21.92 9.44 6.34
N ARG A 97 -22.13 10.39 5.41
CA ARG A 97 -21.24 11.54 5.20
C ARG A 97 -20.94 12.24 6.54
N GLY A 98 -19.67 12.49 6.84
CA GLY A 98 -19.19 13.06 8.10
C GLY A 98 -18.87 12.03 9.19
N SER A 99 -19.13 10.74 8.96
CA SER A 99 -18.67 9.68 9.86
C SER A 99 -17.17 9.48 9.72
N LEU A 100 -16.53 9.02 10.79
CA LEU A 100 -15.16 8.53 10.73
C LEU A 100 -15.15 7.03 10.42
N VAL A 101 -14.22 6.59 9.58
CA VAL A 101 -13.88 5.18 9.37
C VAL A 101 -12.52 4.95 9.99
N VAL A 102 -12.45 4.06 10.98
CA VAL A 102 -11.26 3.82 11.79
C VAL A 102 -10.81 2.39 11.58
N SER A 103 -9.54 2.17 11.22
CA SER A 103 -9.07 0.81 11.03
C SER A 103 -9.07 0.03 12.34
N ARG A 104 -9.41 -1.25 12.27
CA ARG A 104 -9.22 -2.18 13.39
C ARG A 104 -7.90 -2.89 13.21
N VAL A 105 -7.21 -3.15 14.33
CA VAL A 105 -6.00 -3.98 14.36
C VAL A 105 -6.40 -5.21 15.16
N GLU A 106 -7.08 -6.16 14.52
CA GLU A 106 -7.38 -7.46 15.16
C GLU A 106 -6.20 -8.41 15.03
N ASP A 107 -6.14 -9.44 15.88
CA ASP A 107 -5.02 -10.39 16.05
C ASP A 107 -4.65 -11.17 14.77
N SER A 108 -5.43 -11.05 13.70
CA SER A 108 -5.13 -11.65 12.42
C SER A 108 -4.47 -10.63 11.48
N LEU A 109 -3.40 -11.07 10.82
CA LEU A 109 -2.56 -10.36 9.84
C LEU A 109 -3.32 -9.83 8.59
N GLY A 110 -4.64 -9.64 8.64
CA GLY A 110 -5.52 -9.65 7.46
C GLY A 110 -6.54 -8.51 7.31
N CYS A 111 -6.58 -7.49 8.18
CA CYS A 111 -7.52 -6.38 7.95
C CYS A 111 -7.05 -5.40 6.85
N HIS A 112 -5.73 -5.14 6.77
CA HIS A 112 -5.10 -4.25 5.80
C HIS A 112 -3.92 -4.96 5.14
N ASP A 113 -3.89 -4.89 3.81
CA ASP A 113 -2.89 -5.54 2.97
C ASP A 113 -1.47 -4.99 3.27
N LEU A 114 -0.44 -5.84 3.19
CA LEU A 114 0.97 -5.43 3.24
C LEU A 114 1.31 -4.36 2.19
N ARG A 115 0.51 -4.27 1.12
CA ARG A 115 0.59 -3.25 0.06
C ARG A 115 0.01 -1.89 0.46
N GLN A 116 -0.77 -1.82 1.54
CA GLN A 116 -1.40 -0.60 2.03
C GLN A 116 -1.03 -0.30 3.50
N PRO A 117 0.26 -0.19 3.88
CA PRO A 117 0.65 0.10 5.26
C PRO A 117 0.05 1.41 5.79
N TYR A 118 -0.25 2.36 4.91
CA TYR A 118 -0.87 3.63 5.27
C TYR A 118 -2.25 3.50 5.92
N PHE A 119 -2.97 2.40 5.71
CA PHE A 119 -4.25 2.14 6.39
C PHE A 119 -4.10 1.53 7.80
N ALA A 120 -2.91 1.09 8.21
CA ALA A 120 -2.66 0.64 9.57
C ALA A 120 -2.87 1.81 10.55
N LYS A 121 -3.75 1.66 11.55
CA LYS A 121 -4.07 2.73 12.53
C LYS A 121 -4.46 4.06 11.87
N CYS A 122 -5.32 3.98 10.87
CA CYS A 122 -5.82 5.06 10.04
C CYS A 122 -7.17 5.56 10.56
N VAL A 123 -7.38 6.88 10.43
CA VAL A 123 -8.65 7.54 10.71
C VAL A 123 -9.05 8.34 9.47
N VAL A 124 -10.15 7.96 8.86
CA VAL A 124 -10.68 8.56 7.62
C VAL A 124 -11.95 9.33 7.94
N LEU A 125 -12.09 10.56 7.42
CA LEU A 125 -13.36 11.28 7.40
C LEU A 125 -14.10 11.00 6.08
N LEU A 126 -15.33 10.48 6.15
CA LEU A 126 -16.17 10.34 4.96
C LEU A 126 -16.67 11.71 4.50
N VAL A 127 -16.27 12.13 3.31
CA VAL A 127 -16.68 13.41 2.71
C VAL A 127 -17.86 13.24 1.76
N GLU A 128 -18.02 12.07 1.16
CA GLU A 128 -19.18 11.69 0.35
C GLU A 128 -19.52 10.21 0.60
N HIS A 129 -20.81 9.90 0.74
CA HIS A 129 -21.29 8.52 0.84
C HIS A 129 -22.77 8.44 0.43
N GLU A 130 -23.06 7.56 -0.54
CA GLU A 130 -24.40 7.11 -0.87
C GLU A 130 -24.35 5.58 -1.15
N GLU A 131 -25.36 4.82 -0.71
CA GLU A 131 -25.36 3.34 -0.69
C GLU A 131 -25.03 2.66 -2.04
N ASN A 132 -25.34 3.32 -3.16
CA ASN A 132 -25.13 2.79 -4.50
C ASN A 132 -24.17 3.63 -5.36
N GLU A 133 -23.47 4.58 -4.73
CA GLU A 133 -22.46 5.38 -5.40
C GLU A 133 -21.08 5.12 -4.78
N PHE A 134 -20.07 5.71 -5.42
CA PHE A 134 -18.72 5.72 -4.90
C PHE A 134 -18.69 6.46 -3.56
N THR A 135 -17.99 5.87 -2.58
CA THR A 135 -17.77 6.51 -1.27
C THR A 135 -16.39 7.13 -1.24
N GLN A 136 -16.32 8.39 -0.83
CA GLN A 136 -15.07 9.15 -0.76
C GLN A 136 -14.77 9.53 0.68
N GLY A 137 -13.51 9.32 1.08
CA GLY A 137 -12.99 9.75 2.38
C GLY A 137 -11.63 10.42 2.28
N ILE A 138 -11.26 11.14 3.34
CA ILE A 138 -9.95 11.77 3.50
C ILE A 138 -9.29 11.22 4.76
N VAL A 139 -8.07 10.71 4.63
CA VAL A 139 -7.23 10.30 5.76
C VAL A 139 -6.83 11.54 6.56
N LEU A 140 -7.13 11.53 7.86
CA LEU A 140 -6.92 12.69 8.74
C LEU A 140 -5.57 12.64 9.46
N ASN A 141 -5.13 11.45 9.85
CA ASN A 141 -4.04 11.25 10.79
C ASN A 141 -2.71 10.89 10.11
N ARG A 142 -2.44 11.51 8.96
CA ARG A 142 -1.18 11.37 8.19
C ARG A 142 -0.64 12.74 7.80
N PRO A 143 -0.20 13.56 8.76
CA PRO A 143 0.51 14.80 8.44
C PRO A 143 1.82 14.47 7.72
N SER A 144 2.27 15.33 6.81
CA SER A 144 3.65 15.27 6.29
C SER A 144 4.47 16.47 6.81
N ASN A 145 5.76 16.49 6.48
CA ASN A 145 6.59 17.70 6.63
C ASN A 145 6.63 18.54 5.34
N LEU A 146 5.89 18.14 4.30
CA LEU A 146 5.78 18.89 3.06
C LEU A 146 4.98 20.17 3.30
N ASN A 147 5.56 21.29 2.89
CA ASN A 147 4.89 22.57 2.84
C ASN A 147 4.98 23.09 1.40
N LEU A 148 3.84 23.38 0.79
CA LEU A 148 3.76 23.93 -0.56
C LEU A 148 3.40 25.41 -0.51
N LYS A 149 3.99 26.22 -1.38
CA LYS A 149 3.54 27.60 -1.60
C LYS A 149 2.43 27.63 -2.64
N ASP A 150 1.69 28.74 -2.70
CA ASP A 150 0.65 28.93 -3.72
C ASP A 150 1.16 28.69 -5.15
N GLN A 151 2.36 29.19 -5.45
CA GLN A 151 3.05 29.02 -6.74
C GLN A 151 3.42 27.56 -7.08
N ASP A 152 3.55 26.70 -6.06
CA ASP A 152 3.88 25.28 -6.26
C ASP A 152 2.63 24.46 -6.60
N ILE A 153 1.43 25.05 -6.44
CA ILE A 153 0.13 24.40 -6.66
C ILE A 153 -0.51 24.96 -7.94
N VAL A 154 -0.17 24.35 -9.06
CA VAL A 154 -0.60 24.77 -10.40
C VAL A 154 -1.77 23.91 -10.88
N TYR A 155 -2.81 24.56 -11.41
CA TYR A 155 -3.96 23.90 -12.02
C TYR A 155 -3.94 24.06 -13.54
N TYR A 156 -4.05 22.95 -14.26
CA TYR A 156 -4.22 22.93 -15.71
C TYR A 156 -5.68 22.66 -16.08
N GLY A 157 -6.21 23.41 -17.04
CA GLY A 157 -7.51 23.20 -17.64
C GLY A 157 -7.54 22.01 -18.60
N ASP A 158 -8.74 21.64 -19.07
CA ASP A 158 -8.93 20.56 -20.05
C ASP A 158 -8.20 20.81 -21.38
N ASP A 159 -7.88 22.07 -21.69
CA ASP A 159 -7.10 22.52 -22.84
C ASP A 159 -5.57 22.50 -22.61
N GLY A 160 -5.13 22.14 -21.40
CA GLY A 160 -3.73 22.13 -20.99
C GLY A 160 -3.18 23.53 -20.68
N GLU A 161 -4.01 24.57 -20.70
CA GLU A 161 -3.61 25.91 -20.26
C GLU A 161 -3.74 26.04 -18.74
N GLN A 162 -2.88 26.82 -18.10
CA GLN A 162 -3.01 27.07 -16.67
C GLN A 162 -4.30 27.86 -16.39
N VAL A 163 -5.09 27.39 -15.43
CA VAL A 163 -6.40 27.99 -15.10
C VAL A 163 -6.24 29.41 -14.54
N PHE A 164 -5.09 29.69 -13.93
CA PHE A 164 -4.68 31.00 -13.45
C PHE A 164 -3.25 31.24 -13.90
N GLU A 165 -3.04 32.17 -14.84
CA GLU A 165 -1.74 32.81 -15.01
C GLU A 165 -1.59 33.77 -13.83
N ASP A 166 -0.59 33.55 -12.97
CA ASP A 166 -0.12 34.66 -12.14
C ASP A 166 0.33 35.73 -13.16
N ASP A 167 -0.32 36.90 -13.12
CA ASP A 167 0.01 38.03 -13.98
C ASP A 167 1.45 38.43 -13.67
N ASP A 168 2.41 37.88 -14.42
CA ASP A 168 3.80 38.32 -14.48
C ASP A 168 3.80 39.73 -15.12
N GLY A 169 3.24 40.69 -14.40
CA GLY A 169 3.23 42.08 -14.75
C GLY A 169 4.66 42.60 -14.75
N ASP A 170 5.25 42.71 -15.94
CA ASP A 170 6.24 43.73 -16.24
C ASP A 170 5.61 45.10 -15.90
N ASP A 171 5.72 45.60 -14.66
CA ASP A 171 5.51 47.02 -14.36
C ASP A 171 6.17 47.46 -13.04
N ASP A 172 7.01 48.49 -13.18
CA ASP A 172 7.78 49.23 -12.18
C ASP A 172 6.92 50.02 -11.14
N ASP A 173 5.85 49.43 -10.60
CA ASP A 173 5.00 50.11 -9.61
C ASP A 173 5.10 49.48 -8.21
N GLU A 174 5.76 50.20 -7.30
CA GLU A 174 5.74 50.00 -5.84
C GLU A 174 4.33 50.24 -5.26
N HIS A 175 3.35 49.43 -5.65
CA HIS A 175 2.05 49.34 -5.00
C HIS A 175 1.83 47.92 -4.51
N ASN A 176 2.11 47.70 -3.20
CA ASN A 176 1.71 46.59 -2.34
C ASN A 176 0.65 45.61 -2.92
N GLY A 177 1.07 44.78 -3.88
CA GLY A 177 0.36 43.58 -4.28
C GLY A 177 0.67 42.52 -3.23
N SER A 178 -0.34 42.16 -2.44
CA SER A 178 -0.30 41.10 -1.46
C SER A 178 -0.23 39.73 -2.15
N GLY A 179 0.86 39.44 -2.85
CA GLY A 179 1.26 38.06 -3.12
C GLY A 179 1.66 37.47 -1.77
N THR A 180 0.68 36.93 -1.04
CA THR A 180 0.95 36.32 0.26
C THR A 180 1.86 35.13 0.01
N ASP A 181 3.05 35.12 0.61
CA ASP A 181 3.94 33.96 0.71
C ASP A 181 3.29 32.90 1.63
N THR A 182 2.11 32.43 1.22
CA THR A 182 1.29 31.49 1.97
C THR A 182 1.89 30.12 1.80
N SER A 183 2.19 29.49 2.95
CA SER A 183 2.71 28.14 3.01
C SER A 183 1.64 27.20 3.55
N TRP A 184 1.38 26.13 2.81
CA TRP A 184 0.36 25.13 3.09
C TRP A 184 1.01 23.85 3.57
N ARG A 185 0.82 23.52 4.85
CA ARG A 185 1.23 22.21 5.36
C ARG A 185 0.33 21.13 4.79
N MET A 186 0.94 20.14 4.14
CA MET A 186 0.24 19.08 3.45
C MET A 186 -0.01 17.87 4.36
N PHE A 187 -1.17 17.25 4.20
CA PHE A 187 -1.54 15.99 4.83
C PHE A 187 -1.83 14.97 3.74
N PHE A 188 -1.43 13.73 3.93
CA PHE A 188 -1.84 12.65 3.05
C PHE A 188 -3.31 12.35 3.27
N GLY A 189 -4.14 12.63 2.25
CA GLY A 189 -5.58 12.41 2.26
C GLY A 189 -6.00 11.06 1.67
N GLY A 190 -5.15 10.42 0.88
CA GLY A 190 -5.35 9.05 0.39
C GLY A 190 -4.55 8.72 -0.86
N ASP A 191 -4.73 7.51 -1.35
CA ASP A 191 -3.96 6.89 -2.43
C ASP A 191 -4.48 7.20 -3.85
N ILE A 192 -5.69 7.74 -3.98
CA ILE A 192 -6.28 8.15 -5.26
C ILE A 192 -6.03 9.64 -5.48
N ALA A 193 -5.58 10.02 -6.68
CA ALA A 193 -5.25 11.41 -7.03
C ALA A 193 -4.28 12.05 -6.02
N GLY A 194 -3.31 11.27 -5.53
CA GLY A 194 -2.26 11.72 -4.63
C GLY A 194 -1.06 12.32 -5.37
N LEU A 195 -0.05 12.78 -4.62
CA LEU A 195 1.17 13.38 -5.20
C LEU A 195 2.07 12.39 -5.97
N HIS A 196 1.87 11.08 -5.75
CA HIS A 196 2.64 10.02 -6.38
C HIS A 196 1.87 9.31 -7.50
N ASP A 197 0.73 9.85 -7.91
CA ASP A 197 -0.01 9.34 -9.06
C ASP A 197 0.64 9.86 -10.35
N GLU A 198 1.10 8.96 -11.20
CA GLU A 198 1.79 9.31 -12.45
C GLU A 198 0.82 9.75 -13.56
N PHE A 199 -0.49 9.52 -13.39
CA PHE A 199 -1.47 9.65 -14.47
C PHE A 199 -2.46 10.80 -14.29
N GLU A 200 -2.58 11.37 -13.09
CA GLU A 200 -3.54 12.44 -12.79
C GLU A 200 -2.91 13.56 -11.94
N ASN A 201 -3.40 14.79 -12.12
CA ASN A 201 -3.02 15.90 -11.25
C ASN A 201 -3.52 15.62 -9.83
N PRO A 202 -2.70 15.88 -8.80
CA PRO A 202 -3.08 15.62 -7.42
C PRO A 202 -4.30 16.46 -7.03
N LEU A 203 -5.30 15.82 -6.42
CA LEU A 203 -6.44 16.53 -5.88
C LEU A 203 -6.07 17.14 -4.53
N ILE A 204 -6.16 18.47 -4.42
CA ILE A 204 -5.90 19.19 -3.16
C ILE A 204 -7.18 19.78 -2.60
N VAL A 205 -7.49 19.41 -1.37
CA VAL A 205 -8.70 19.84 -0.64
C VAL A 205 -8.35 20.39 0.73
N CYS A 206 -9.17 21.31 1.22
CA CYS A 206 -8.96 22.02 2.48
C CYS A 206 -10.17 21.85 3.41
N LEU A 207 -9.93 21.48 4.67
CA LEU A 207 -10.92 21.54 5.74
C LEU A 207 -10.76 22.85 6.53
N HIS A 208 -11.87 23.54 6.77
CA HIS A 208 -11.95 24.73 7.63
C HIS A 208 -13.19 24.72 8.53
N ASN A 209 -13.17 25.54 9.57
CA ASN A 209 -14.31 25.76 10.47
C ASN A 209 -14.92 27.17 10.36
N ASP A 210 -14.55 27.95 9.33
CA ASP A 210 -15.21 29.24 9.08
C ASP A 210 -16.68 29.04 8.68
N THR A 211 -17.57 29.65 9.47
CA THR A 211 -19.03 29.61 9.31
C THR A 211 -19.60 30.85 8.63
N SER A 212 -18.73 31.75 8.16
CA SER A 212 -19.09 32.96 7.41
C SER A 212 -19.94 32.64 6.18
N THR A 213 -20.71 33.62 5.73
CA THR A 213 -21.55 33.45 4.54
C THR A 213 -20.73 33.26 3.27
N VAL A 214 -19.51 33.82 3.22
CA VAL A 214 -18.59 33.68 2.09
C VAL A 214 -18.05 32.26 2.05
N ALA A 215 -17.55 31.75 3.18
CA ALA A 215 -17.09 30.36 3.32
C ALA A 215 -18.15 29.35 2.90
N LYS A 216 -19.39 29.51 3.38
CA LYS A 216 -20.52 28.64 2.98
C LYS A 216 -20.87 28.68 1.49
N SER A 217 -20.42 29.70 0.74
CA SER A 217 -20.70 29.81 -0.69
C SER A 217 -19.70 29.09 -1.59
N VAL A 218 -18.50 28.81 -1.06
CA VAL A 218 -17.38 28.17 -1.78
C VAL A 218 -16.99 26.81 -1.18
N SER A 219 -17.71 26.35 -0.17
CA SER A 219 -17.39 25.15 0.59
C SER A 219 -18.64 24.32 0.85
N ASP A 220 -18.48 23.00 0.93
CA ASP A 220 -19.55 22.08 1.28
C ASP A 220 -19.43 21.65 2.75
N GLU A 221 -20.53 21.69 3.48
CA GLU A 221 -20.56 21.26 4.88
C GLU A 221 -20.53 19.73 4.97
N VAL A 222 -19.51 19.17 5.63
CA VAL A 222 -19.31 17.71 5.82
C VAL A 222 -19.82 17.28 7.20
N LEU A 223 -19.50 18.09 8.21
CA LEU A 223 -20.00 17.99 9.58
C LEU A 223 -20.49 19.39 10.01
N PRO A 224 -21.44 19.51 10.95
CA PRO A 224 -21.92 20.83 11.39
C PRO A 224 -20.77 21.74 11.82
N GLY A 225 -20.54 22.83 11.08
CA GLY A 225 -19.42 23.75 11.35
C GLY A 225 -18.04 23.31 10.85
N VAL A 226 -17.94 22.21 10.09
CA VAL A 226 -16.73 21.75 9.39
C VAL A 226 -17.03 21.65 7.91
N TYR A 227 -16.29 22.42 7.12
CA TYR A 227 -16.50 22.59 5.70
C TYR A 227 -15.30 22.10 4.91
N LEU A 228 -15.58 21.51 3.75
CA LEU A 228 -14.60 21.08 2.77
C LEU A 228 -14.64 22.02 1.57
N THR A 229 -13.48 22.45 1.11
CA THR A 229 -13.34 23.28 -0.10
C THR A 229 -12.11 22.84 -0.90
N SER A 230 -11.99 23.31 -2.14
CA SER A 230 -10.75 23.15 -2.90
C SER A 230 -9.68 24.12 -2.39
N HIS A 231 -8.41 23.88 -2.72
CA HIS A 231 -7.34 24.85 -2.49
C HIS A 231 -7.70 26.26 -3.01
N LEU A 232 -8.28 26.36 -4.20
CA LEU A 232 -8.70 27.63 -4.79
C LEU A 232 -9.80 28.32 -3.97
N GLY A 233 -10.76 27.54 -3.45
CA GLY A 233 -11.77 28.07 -2.54
C GLY A 233 -11.15 28.56 -1.23
N ALA A 234 -10.18 27.84 -0.68
CA ALA A 234 -9.44 28.27 0.51
C ALA A 234 -8.64 29.56 0.25
N ARG A 235 -7.94 29.68 -0.88
CA ARG A 235 -7.22 30.90 -1.29
C ARG A 235 -8.18 32.10 -1.42
N ALA A 236 -9.32 31.92 -2.06
CA ALA A 236 -10.34 32.97 -2.15
C ALA A 236 -10.83 33.44 -0.76
N LEU A 237 -10.89 32.53 0.23
CA LEU A 237 -11.24 32.89 1.61
C LEU A 237 -10.11 33.61 2.36
N LEU A 238 -8.85 33.30 2.04
CA LEU A 238 -7.69 34.03 2.54
C LEU A 238 -7.64 35.45 1.98
N ASP A 239 -7.85 35.61 0.67
CA ASP A 239 -7.82 36.91 -0.01
C ASP A 239 -8.90 37.86 0.52
N GLU A 240 -10.08 37.32 0.85
CA GLU A 240 -11.18 38.07 1.49
C GLU A 240 -10.93 38.32 2.99
N GLY A 241 -9.86 37.78 3.57
CA GLY A 241 -9.51 37.88 4.99
C GLY A 241 -10.49 37.14 5.92
N SER A 242 -11.29 36.22 5.38
CA SER A 242 -12.25 35.41 6.14
C SER A 242 -11.56 34.22 6.83
N LEU A 243 -10.40 33.80 6.33
CA LEU A 243 -9.62 32.70 6.84
C LEU A 243 -8.15 33.10 7.03
N THR A 244 -7.43 32.40 7.90
CA THR A 244 -5.95 32.43 7.98
C THR A 244 -5.39 31.09 7.51
N PRO A 245 -4.17 31.02 6.94
CA PRO A 245 -3.60 29.75 6.46
C PRO A 245 -3.56 28.67 7.54
N ASP A 246 -3.23 29.07 8.77
CA ASP A 246 -3.18 28.19 9.94
C ASP A 246 -4.55 27.68 10.43
N ALA A 247 -5.66 28.20 9.87
CA ALA A 247 -7.01 27.75 10.18
C ALA A 247 -7.55 26.71 9.19
N CYS A 248 -6.80 26.39 8.12
CA CYS A 248 -7.13 25.37 7.12
C CYS A 248 -6.24 24.15 7.24
N PHE A 249 -6.79 22.95 7.18
CA PHE A 249 -6.03 21.69 7.01
C PHE A 249 -6.06 21.28 5.55
N THR A 250 -4.90 21.16 4.92
CA THR A 250 -4.77 20.88 3.48
C THR A 250 -4.36 19.42 3.27
N PHE A 251 -5.13 18.70 2.44
CA PHE A 251 -4.93 17.30 2.14
C PHE A 251 -4.69 17.10 0.65
N TYR A 252 -3.80 16.16 0.29
CA TYR A 252 -3.63 15.69 -1.08
C TYR A 252 -4.12 14.26 -1.24
N GLY A 253 -4.83 14.01 -2.33
CA GLY A 253 -5.47 12.72 -2.59
C GLY A 253 -6.65 12.42 -1.66
N PHE A 254 -7.32 11.33 -1.95
CA PHE A 254 -8.44 10.81 -1.18
C PHE A 254 -8.43 9.28 -1.21
N CYS A 255 -9.18 8.66 -0.31
CA CYS A 255 -9.44 7.23 -0.32
C CYS A 255 -10.85 6.96 -0.82
N GLY A 256 -11.02 5.82 -1.48
CA GLY A 256 -12.20 5.48 -2.23
C GLY A 256 -12.69 4.07 -1.96
N TRP A 257 -14.00 3.90 -1.98
CA TRP A 257 -14.64 2.60 -1.97
C TRP A 257 -15.65 2.50 -3.10
N ASP A 258 -15.57 1.41 -3.85
CA ASP A 258 -16.60 1.06 -4.82
C ASP A 258 -17.95 0.81 -4.12
N PRO A 259 -19.08 0.90 -4.84
CA PRO A 259 -20.40 0.65 -4.28
C PRO A 259 -20.47 -0.67 -3.48
N GLY A 260 -20.88 -0.56 -2.21
CA GLY A 260 -21.00 -1.68 -1.28
C GLY A 260 -19.67 -2.23 -0.72
N GLN A 261 -18.51 -1.70 -1.13
CA GLN A 261 -17.20 -2.20 -0.68
C GLN A 261 -16.95 -1.87 0.79
N LEU A 262 -17.17 -0.63 1.21
CA LEU A 262 -16.95 -0.21 2.59
C LEU A 262 -17.82 -1.03 3.55
N GLU A 263 -19.08 -1.30 3.21
CA GLU A 263 -19.99 -2.14 3.99
C GLU A 263 -19.48 -3.57 4.15
N ARG A 264 -18.87 -4.14 3.09
CA ARG A 264 -18.26 -5.48 3.16
C ARG A 264 -17.03 -5.49 4.05
N GLU A 265 -16.19 -4.47 3.94
CA GLU A 265 -14.96 -4.35 4.75
C GLU A 265 -15.28 -4.12 6.23
N VAL A 266 -16.27 -3.28 6.54
CA VAL A 266 -16.78 -3.08 7.90
C VAL A 266 -17.37 -4.39 8.45
N LYS A 267 -18.19 -5.12 7.68
CA LYS A 267 -18.74 -6.42 8.11
C LYS A 267 -17.68 -7.48 8.36
N ARG A 268 -16.56 -7.42 7.65
CA ARG A 268 -15.40 -8.32 7.82
C ARG A 268 -14.53 -7.92 9.02
N GLY A 269 -14.78 -6.78 9.65
CA GLY A 269 -13.97 -6.27 10.76
C GLY A 269 -12.72 -5.50 10.32
N SER A 270 -12.59 -5.12 9.05
CA SER A 270 -11.47 -4.26 8.61
C SER A 270 -11.59 -2.83 9.16
N TRP A 271 -12.81 -2.34 9.36
CA TRP A 271 -13.09 -0.96 9.78
C TRP A 271 -14.19 -0.89 10.84
N SER A 272 -14.09 0.11 11.72
CA SER A 272 -15.19 0.54 12.60
C SER A 272 -15.71 1.90 12.13
N ILE A 273 -17.03 2.08 12.11
CA ILE A 273 -17.65 3.37 11.82
C ILE A 273 -17.88 4.11 13.12
N VAL A 274 -17.35 5.33 13.21
CA VAL A 274 -17.37 6.15 14.41
C VAL A 274 -18.06 7.47 14.12
N SER A 275 -18.97 7.86 14.98
CA SER A 275 -19.52 9.20 14.99
C SER A 275 -18.71 10.09 15.92
N VAL A 276 -18.39 11.31 15.47
CA VAL A 276 -17.62 12.32 16.20
C VAL A 276 -18.31 13.67 16.10
N ASP A 277 -18.17 14.51 17.11
CA ASP A 277 -18.57 15.91 17.04
C ASP A 277 -17.46 16.80 16.47
N SER A 278 -17.85 17.96 15.95
CA SER A 278 -16.94 18.90 15.29
C SER A 278 -15.85 19.44 16.21
N ASP A 279 -16.13 19.67 17.50
CA ASP A 279 -15.14 20.22 18.44
C ASP A 279 -14.05 19.19 18.76
N THR A 280 -14.43 17.92 18.99
CA THR A 280 -13.48 16.83 19.20
C THR A 280 -12.59 16.65 17.96
N LEU A 281 -13.21 16.56 16.76
CA LEU A 281 -12.47 16.40 15.51
C LEU A 281 -11.47 17.54 15.28
N TRP A 282 -11.90 18.79 15.49
CA TRP A 282 -11.05 19.96 15.29
C TRP A 282 -9.89 20.02 16.30
N SER A 283 -10.14 19.62 17.55
CA SER A 283 -9.11 19.52 18.58
C SER A 283 -8.03 18.48 18.22
N ASP A 284 -8.42 17.34 17.66
CA ASP A 284 -7.45 16.32 17.21
C ASP A 284 -6.58 16.85 16.07
N LEU A 285 -7.22 17.41 15.03
CA LEU A 285 -6.51 17.98 13.88
C LEU A 285 -5.51 19.06 14.34
N THR A 286 -5.93 19.94 15.26
CA THR A 286 -5.05 20.98 15.81
C THR A 286 -3.85 20.38 16.55
N THR A 287 -4.03 19.25 17.24
CA THR A 287 -2.94 18.54 17.92
C THR A 287 -1.95 17.96 16.90
N LEU A 288 -2.43 17.34 15.81
CA LEU A 288 -1.57 16.80 14.75
C LEU A 288 -0.68 17.86 14.09
N ARG A 289 -1.14 19.11 14.02
CA ARG A 289 -0.40 20.23 13.40
C ARG A 289 0.78 20.74 14.22
N GLN A 290 0.85 20.46 15.52
CA GLN A 290 1.89 21.05 16.38
C GLN A 290 3.31 20.71 15.86
N SER A 291 4.22 21.68 15.91
CA SER A 291 5.53 21.64 15.23
C SER A 291 6.50 20.59 15.79
N ASP A 292 6.34 20.21 17.06
CA ASP A 292 7.24 19.26 17.73
C ASP A 292 6.93 17.79 17.39
N ASN A 293 5.88 17.55 16.60
CA ASN A 293 5.38 16.23 16.31
C ASN A 293 6.01 15.66 15.02
N ASP A 294 6.63 14.48 15.12
CA ASP A 294 7.16 13.75 13.97
C ASP A 294 6.01 13.08 13.17
N PRO A 295 5.87 13.36 11.86
CA PRO A 295 4.90 12.73 10.97
C PRO A 295 4.83 11.21 11.00
N ARG A 296 5.94 10.53 11.36
CA ARG A 296 6.02 9.07 11.41
C ARG A 296 5.31 8.46 12.63
N GLU A 297 4.92 9.26 13.62
CA GLU A 297 4.28 8.76 14.85
C GLU A 297 3.04 9.54 15.28
N VAL A 298 2.97 10.84 15.03
CA VAL A 298 1.93 11.72 15.58
C VAL A 298 0.50 11.28 15.27
N GLY A 299 0.28 10.66 14.10
CA GLY A 299 -1.02 10.16 13.69
C GLY A 299 -1.57 9.01 14.56
N LEU A 300 -0.69 8.29 15.25
CA LEU A 300 -1.05 7.10 16.02
C LEU A 300 -1.89 7.44 17.26
N ASP A 301 -1.64 8.60 17.87
CA ASP A 301 -2.32 8.98 19.12
C ASP A 301 -3.80 9.32 18.90
N MET A 302 -4.13 9.94 17.76
CA MET A 302 -5.52 10.16 17.36
C MET A 302 -6.27 8.82 17.24
N TRP A 303 -5.67 7.83 16.58
CA TRP A 303 -6.26 6.51 16.42
C TRP A 303 -6.42 5.79 17.77
N LYS A 304 -5.37 5.75 18.59
CA LYS A 304 -5.39 5.11 19.93
C LYS A 304 -6.47 5.72 20.82
N ARG A 305 -6.64 7.05 20.79
CA ARG A 305 -7.68 7.74 21.57
C ARG A 305 -9.08 7.32 21.13
N ILE A 306 -9.33 7.25 19.81
CA ILE A 306 -10.64 6.86 19.28
C ILE A 306 -10.93 5.38 19.59
N VAL A 307 -10.02 4.47 19.27
CA VAL A 307 -10.21 3.03 19.52
C VAL A 307 -10.34 2.75 21.01
N GLY A 308 -9.49 3.33 21.85
CA GLY A 308 -9.60 3.20 23.31
C GLY A 308 -10.88 3.81 23.90
N ALA A 309 -11.59 4.67 23.17
CA ALA A 309 -12.93 5.12 23.54
C ALA A 309 -14.02 4.15 23.08
N LEU A 310 -13.84 3.45 21.96
CA LEU A 310 -14.74 2.38 21.48
C LEU A 310 -14.66 1.14 22.37
N ASP A 311 -13.45 0.70 22.75
CA ASP A 311 -13.27 -0.50 23.58
C ASP A 311 -13.89 -0.34 24.98
N LYS A 312 -13.86 0.88 25.52
CA LYS A 312 -14.55 1.21 26.78
C LYS A 312 -16.06 1.15 26.67
N GLN A 313 -16.63 1.28 25.47
CA GLN A 313 -18.07 1.16 25.24
C GLN A 313 -18.50 -0.31 25.08
N SER A 314 -17.62 -1.18 24.56
CA SER A 314 -17.90 -2.61 24.43
C SER A 314 -17.73 -3.37 25.75
N ASN A 315 -16.72 -3.03 26.57
CA ASN A 315 -16.40 -3.73 27.82
C ASN A 315 -17.36 -3.47 29.00
N ASP A 316 -18.46 -2.73 28.79
CA ASP A 316 -19.57 -2.67 29.75
C ASP A 316 -20.46 -3.95 29.70
N GLN A 317 -20.14 -4.92 28.83
CA GLN A 317 -20.76 -6.25 28.77
C GLN A 317 -19.66 -7.33 28.66
N GLU A 318 -19.55 -8.17 29.70
CA GLU A 318 -18.70 -9.39 29.79
C GLU A 318 -17.23 -9.18 30.24
N GLU A 319 -17.02 -9.22 31.57
CA GLU A 319 -15.75 -9.60 32.20
C GLU A 319 -15.56 -11.13 32.03
N ASP A 320 -14.90 -11.57 30.96
CA ASP A 320 -14.27 -12.90 30.91
C ASP A 320 -12.80 -12.75 30.49
N ASP A 321 -11.95 -12.85 31.51
CA ASP A 321 -10.49 -12.68 31.53
C ASP A 321 -9.83 -14.02 31.15
N ASP A 322 -9.61 -14.27 29.86
CA ASP A 322 -8.64 -15.25 29.33
C ASP A 322 -8.52 -15.10 27.80
N SER A 323 -7.75 -14.11 27.32
CA SER A 323 -7.35 -13.97 25.90
C SER A 323 -5.82 -13.83 25.78
N PRO A 324 -5.20 -14.38 24.71
CA PRO A 324 -3.74 -14.41 24.58
C PRO A 324 -3.18 -13.05 24.13
N GLU A 325 -2.92 -12.14 25.09
CA GLU A 325 -2.40 -10.78 24.83
C GLU A 325 -1.03 -10.71 24.09
N GLN A 326 -0.29 -11.81 23.98
CA GLN A 326 1.09 -11.80 23.47
C GLN A 326 1.20 -11.81 21.93
N GLU A 327 0.26 -12.42 21.20
CA GLU A 327 0.33 -12.47 19.73
C GLU A 327 -0.18 -11.17 19.08
N GLY A 328 -1.26 -10.59 19.61
CA GLY A 328 -1.82 -9.31 19.13
C GLY A 328 -0.86 -8.12 19.25
N GLN A 329 -0.09 -8.06 20.34
CA GLN A 329 0.92 -7.01 20.53
C GLN A 329 2.04 -7.10 19.48
N ALA A 330 2.53 -8.30 19.16
CA ALA A 330 3.59 -8.49 18.17
C ALA A 330 3.13 -8.10 16.75
N VAL A 331 1.88 -8.42 16.38
CA VAL A 331 1.30 -8.02 15.09
C VAL A 331 1.13 -6.50 15.01
N SER A 332 0.66 -5.86 16.08
CA SER A 332 0.57 -4.40 16.18
C SER A 332 1.94 -3.74 16.03
N ASP A 333 2.98 -4.30 16.67
CA ASP A 333 4.34 -3.76 16.59
C ASP A 333 4.90 -3.84 15.16
N PHE A 334 4.70 -4.96 14.47
CA PHE A 334 5.09 -5.11 13.06
C PHE A 334 4.39 -4.12 12.14
N GLN A 335 3.06 -3.95 12.28
CA GLN A 335 2.30 -2.98 11.48
C GLN A 335 2.76 -1.54 11.72
N ASP A 336 3.10 -1.18 12.96
CA ASP A 336 3.64 0.15 13.29
C ASP A 336 5.00 0.38 12.62
N LEU A 337 5.87 -0.62 12.61
CA LEU A 337 7.16 -0.52 11.94
C LEU A 337 7.01 -0.36 10.42
N MET A 338 6.11 -1.13 9.80
CA MET A 338 5.77 -1.00 8.38
C MET A 338 5.19 0.39 8.05
N LEU A 339 4.28 0.90 8.88
CA LEU A 339 3.70 2.23 8.73
C LEU A 339 4.76 3.33 8.87
N LYS A 340 5.69 3.21 9.82
CA LYS A 340 6.79 4.17 10.02
C LYS A 340 7.74 4.22 8.82
N GLU A 341 8.02 3.07 8.22
CA GLU A 341 8.83 3.01 6.99
C GLU A 341 8.09 3.60 5.79
N TRP A 342 6.79 3.31 5.67
CA TRP A 342 5.95 3.97 4.67
C TRP A 342 5.93 5.50 4.87
N ALA A 343 5.74 5.97 6.11
CA ALA A 343 5.74 7.39 6.44
C ALA A 343 7.10 8.05 6.17
N THR A 344 8.20 7.32 6.43
CA THR A 344 9.56 7.79 6.10
C THR A 344 9.72 8.01 4.60
N LYS A 345 9.18 7.12 3.76
CA LYS A 345 9.30 7.23 2.29
C LYS A 345 8.31 8.22 1.67
N MET A 346 7.10 8.33 2.22
CA MET A 346 5.99 9.04 1.57
C MET A 346 5.60 10.36 2.23
N LEU A 347 5.92 10.56 3.51
CA LEU A 347 5.54 11.77 4.27
C LEU A 347 6.73 12.65 4.63
N MET A 348 7.96 12.17 4.43
CA MET A 348 9.18 12.91 4.71
C MET A 348 9.85 13.38 3.43
N VAL A 349 9.80 14.68 3.20
CA VAL A 349 10.57 15.38 2.17
C VAL A 349 11.83 15.95 2.83
N PRO A 350 13.04 15.64 2.34
CA PRO A 350 14.27 16.25 2.83
C PRO A 350 14.21 17.78 2.68
N GLU A 351 14.76 18.53 3.64
CA GLU A 351 14.89 19.98 3.47
C GLU A 351 15.91 20.30 2.35
N PRO A 352 15.62 21.26 1.46
CA PRO A 352 16.44 21.55 0.27
C PRO A 352 17.86 22.03 0.58
N ASP A 353 18.16 22.43 1.83
CA ASP A 353 19.51 22.86 2.24
C ASP A 353 20.51 21.70 2.42
N MET A 354 20.09 20.46 2.18
CA MET A 354 20.96 19.27 2.14
C MET A 354 21.23 18.86 0.69
N ASP A 355 22.11 19.61 0.02
CA ASP A 355 22.87 19.19 -1.18
C ASP A 355 22.01 18.62 -2.33
N GLU A 356 21.18 19.46 -2.95
CA GLU A 356 20.36 19.20 -4.17
C GLU A 356 21.14 18.77 -5.44
N THR A 357 22.36 18.24 -5.32
CA THR A 357 23.18 17.78 -6.45
C THR A 357 23.35 16.28 -6.59
N TYR A 358 22.69 15.46 -5.76
CA TYR A 358 22.90 14.01 -5.79
C TYR A 358 21.60 13.26 -6.12
N VAL A 359 21.30 13.09 -7.42
CA VAL A 359 21.15 11.68 -7.85
C VAL A 359 22.49 11.09 -7.43
N GLU A 360 22.53 10.29 -6.36
CA GLU A 360 23.82 9.87 -5.81
C GLU A 360 24.68 9.38 -6.98
N ASP A 361 25.89 9.90 -7.15
CA ASP A 361 26.80 9.40 -8.20
C ASP A 361 26.84 7.85 -8.15
N THR A 362 26.62 7.28 -6.96
CA THR A 362 26.29 5.88 -6.68
C THR A 362 25.22 5.27 -7.58
N ASP A 363 24.04 5.87 -7.73
CA ASP A 363 22.92 5.36 -8.56
C ASP A 363 23.31 5.33 -10.04
N ILE A 364 23.99 6.39 -10.50
CA ILE A 364 24.52 6.46 -11.86
C ILE A 364 25.56 5.36 -12.09
N TYR A 365 26.50 5.17 -11.15
CA TYR A 365 27.50 4.10 -11.23
C TYR A 365 26.88 2.70 -11.11
N GLN A 366 25.83 2.53 -10.31
CA GLN A 366 25.06 1.30 -10.20
C GLN A 366 24.37 0.98 -11.53
N ALA A 367 23.67 1.96 -12.11
CA ALA A 367 23.02 1.83 -13.41
C ALA A 367 24.03 1.48 -14.53
N ILE A 368 25.23 2.08 -14.53
CA ILE A 368 26.30 1.74 -15.49
C ILE A 368 26.81 0.31 -15.29
N ARG A 369 27.03 -0.14 -14.05
CA ARG A 369 27.43 -1.53 -13.77
C ARG A 369 26.34 -2.52 -14.17
N ALA A 370 25.10 -2.21 -13.84
CA ALA A 370 23.93 -3.00 -14.17
C ALA A 370 23.75 -3.10 -15.68
N SER A 371 23.94 -2.01 -16.43
CA SER A 371 24.00 -1.99 -17.91
C SER A 371 25.01 -3.00 -18.47
N GLY A 372 26.18 -3.15 -17.84
CA GLY A 372 27.14 -4.20 -18.20
C GLY A 372 26.59 -5.62 -17.96
N GLN A 373 25.84 -5.82 -16.88
CA GLN A 373 25.23 -7.11 -16.53
C GLN A 373 24.01 -7.46 -17.38
N THR A 374 23.21 -6.48 -17.83
CA THR A 374 21.98 -6.74 -18.62
C THR A 374 22.29 -7.42 -19.95
N SER A 375 23.50 -7.23 -20.50
CA SER A 375 23.98 -7.95 -21.69
C SER A 375 24.06 -9.47 -21.51
N GLN A 376 24.15 -9.97 -20.28
CA GLN A 376 24.20 -11.39 -19.94
C GLN A 376 22.81 -11.98 -19.66
N ILE A 377 21.78 -11.14 -19.56
CA ILE A 377 20.41 -11.54 -19.24
C ILE A 377 19.71 -12.02 -20.50
N GLN A 378 19.33 -13.29 -20.49
CA GLN A 378 18.63 -13.97 -21.58
C GLN A 378 17.71 -15.06 -21.00
N THR A 379 16.91 -15.69 -21.85
CA THR A 379 16.10 -16.84 -21.44
C THR A 379 16.94 -17.93 -20.77
N GLY A 380 16.53 -18.33 -19.57
CA GLY A 380 17.20 -19.28 -18.69
C GLY A 380 18.24 -18.66 -17.76
N SER A 381 18.41 -17.33 -17.78
CA SER A 381 19.16 -16.61 -16.75
C SER A 381 18.45 -16.71 -15.39
N LEU A 382 19.24 -16.91 -14.33
CA LEU A 382 18.81 -16.81 -12.95
C LEU A 382 19.16 -15.43 -12.40
N LEU A 383 18.20 -14.79 -11.73
CA LEU A 383 18.39 -13.52 -11.04
C LEU A 383 18.07 -13.71 -9.55
N ARG A 384 18.61 -12.85 -8.69
CA ARG A 384 18.20 -12.74 -7.28
C ARG A 384 17.66 -11.35 -6.97
N GLY A 385 16.80 -11.24 -5.96
CA GLY A 385 16.38 -9.94 -5.42
C GLY A 385 17.56 -9.12 -4.90
N SER A 386 17.39 -7.80 -4.88
CA SER A 386 18.42 -6.83 -4.46
C SER A 386 19.06 -7.13 -3.11
N SER A 387 20.37 -6.88 -3.01
CA SER A 387 21.13 -6.88 -1.76
C SER A 387 21.43 -5.51 -1.17
N GLN A 388 20.73 -4.49 -1.66
CA GLN A 388 20.71 -3.19 -1.00
C GLN A 388 20.25 -3.34 0.45
N GLU A 389 20.83 -2.51 1.32
CA GLU A 389 20.52 -2.49 2.74
C GLU A 389 19.03 -2.22 3.00
N GLU A 390 18.47 -1.30 2.23
CA GLU A 390 17.04 -1.06 2.15
C GLU A 390 16.46 -1.86 0.99
N SER A 391 15.65 -2.87 1.30
CA SER A 391 15.05 -3.64 0.23
C SER A 391 14.08 -2.77 -0.58
N PRO A 392 14.17 -2.77 -1.91
CA PRO A 392 13.18 -2.08 -2.75
C PRO A 392 11.80 -2.73 -2.65
N PHE A 393 11.72 -3.95 -2.09
CA PHE A 393 10.50 -4.73 -1.95
C PHE A 393 9.89 -4.70 -0.55
N LEU A 394 10.36 -3.80 0.34
CA LEU A 394 9.85 -3.74 1.71
C LEU A 394 8.35 -3.39 1.73
N LEU A 395 7.94 -2.34 1.01
CA LEU A 395 6.57 -1.82 1.05
C LEU A 395 5.68 -2.35 -0.08
N GLN A 396 6.27 -2.96 -1.12
CA GLN A 396 5.57 -3.52 -2.28
C GLN A 396 6.26 -4.78 -2.76
N ASP A 397 5.49 -5.72 -3.31
CA ASP A 397 5.98 -6.99 -3.87
C ASP A 397 6.96 -7.73 -2.95
N GLN A 398 6.62 -7.88 -1.67
CA GLN A 398 7.50 -8.51 -0.65
C GLN A 398 8.00 -9.90 -1.06
N PHE A 399 7.26 -10.63 -1.91
CA PHE A 399 7.67 -11.93 -2.45
C PHE A 399 8.91 -11.87 -3.37
N PHE A 400 9.36 -10.67 -3.78
CA PHE A 400 10.66 -10.49 -4.44
C PHE A 400 11.82 -10.22 -3.48
N HIS A 401 11.55 -9.91 -2.20
CA HIS A 401 12.59 -9.80 -1.19
C HIS A 401 13.36 -11.11 -1.08
N LYS A 402 14.69 -11.04 -1.22
CA LYS A 402 15.59 -12.21 -1.24
C LYS A 402 15.16 -13.33 -2.19
N SER A 403 14.48 -12.97 -3.28
CA SER A 403 13.97 -13.94 -4.23
C SER A 403 15.04 -14.57 -5.10
N ILE A 404 14.74 -15.76 -5.62
CA ILE A 404 15.42 -16.37 -6.76
C ILE A 404 14.42 -16.43 -7.92
N LEU A 405 14.77 -15.79 -9.04
CA LEU A 405 13.96 -15.67 -10.24
C LEU A 405 14.61 -16.41 -11.41
N LEU A 406 13.81 -17.14 -12.19
CA LEU A 406 14.21 -17.76 -13.45
C LEU A 406 13.50 -17.06 -14.61
N LEU A 407 14.27 -16.55 -15.57
CA LEU A 407 13.72 -15.92 -16.77
C LEU A 407 13.32 -16.98 -17.80
N LEU A 408 12.02 -17.12 -18.07
CA LEU A 408 11.47 -18.10 -19.03
C LEU A 408 11.44 -17.56 -20.46
N GLN A 409 11.28 -16.25 -20.61
CA GLN A 409 11.26 -15.58 -21.90
C GLN A 409 11.81 -14.16 -21.74
N GLU A 410 12.61 -13.76 -22.73
CA GLU A 410 13.11 -12.40 -22.86
C GLU A 410 12.92 -12.01 -24.33
N SER A 411 11.90 -11.21 -24.60
CA SER A 411 11.54 -10.69 -25.93
C SER A 411 11.52 -9.17 -25.95
N ASP A 412 11.32 -8.55 -27.11
CA ASP A 412 11.33 -7.09 -27.26
C ASP A 412 10.12 -6.43 -26.57
N ASP A 413 8.99 -7.15 -26.45
CA ASP A 413 7.74 -6.60 -25.87
C ASP A 413 7.56 -6.91 -24.38
N VAL A 414 8.08 -8.05 -23.92
CA VAL A 414 7.84 -8.55 -22.56
C VAL A 414 8.97 -9.46 -22.07
N SER A 415 9.21 -9.41 -20.77
CA SER A 415 10.00 -10.38 -20.01
C SER A 415 9.05 -11.25 -19.18
N VAL A 416 9.21 -12.58 -19.23
CA VAL A 416 8.40 -13.52 -18.43
C VAL A 416 9.31 -14.35 -17.57
N GLY A 417 9.07 -14.37 -16.26
CA GLY A 417 9.89 -15.11 -15.30
C GLY A 417 9.04 -15.84 -14.28
N VAL A 418 9.69 -16.70 -13.51
CA VAL A 418 9.08 -17.40 -12.37
C VAL A 418 9.96 -17.33 -11.15
N THR A 419 9.38 -17.10 -9.98
CA THR A 419 10.09 -17.24 -8.71
C THR A 419 10.23 -18.71 -8.33
N LEU A 420 11.39 -19.08 -7.77
CA LEU A 420 11.72 -20.49 -7.47
C LEU A 420 11.80 -20.80 -5.97
N HIS A 421 11.74 -19.77 -5.13
CA HIS A 421 12.16 -19.86 -3.73
C HIS A 421 10.99 -20.07 -2.75
N LEU A 422 9.74 -19.96 -3.22
CA LEU A 422 8.54 -19.92 -2.39
C LEU A 422 7.69 -21.19 -2.54
N PRO A 423 7.96 -22.27 -1.78
CA PRO A 423 7.05 -23.41 -1.71
C PRO A 423 5.70 -22.99 -1.10
N SER A 424 4.60 -23.65 -1.47
CA SER A 424 3.30 -23.47 -0.81
C SER A 424 2.97 -24.64 0.12
N SER A 425 1.82 -24.55 0.79
CA SER A 425 1.20 -25.67 1.50
C SER A 425 0.62 -26.74 0.56
N ASP A 426 0.47 -26.42 -0.73
CA ASP A 426 0.04 -27.37 -1.75
C ASP A 426 1.20 -28.23 -2.28
N GLY A 427 0.89 -29.48 -2.57
CA GLY A 427 1.83 -30.41 -3.17
C GLY A 427 1.18 -31.24 -4.27
N ILE A 428 2.00 -31.67 -5.22
CA ILE A 428 1.61 -32.65 -6.23
C ILE A 428 2.17 -34.02 -5.83
N GLU A 429 1.28 -35.00 -5.73
CA GLU A 429 1.64 -36.40 -5.51
C GLU A 429 1.85 -37.11 -6.84
N ILE A 430 2.95 -37.86 -6.92
CA ILE A 430 3.32 -38.69 -8.06
C ILE A 430 3.42 -40.14 -7.59
N ASP A 431 2.71 -41.02 -8.30
CA ASP A 431 2.86 -42.47 -8.17
C ASP A 431 3.99 -42.96 -9.08
N LEU A 432 5.03 -43.55 -8.48
CA LEU A 432 6.11 -44.23 -9.20
C LEU A 432 5.65 -45.63 -9.64
N SER A 433 6.34 -46.17 -10.66
CA SER A 433 6.02 -47.47 -11.25
C SER A 433 6.17 -48.67 -10.30
N ASP A 434 6.90 -48.49 -9.19
CA ASP A 434 7.06 -49.46 -8.11
C ASP A 434 5.99 -49.35 -7.01
N GLY A 435 5.05 -48.40 -7.13
CA GLY A 435 4.00 -48.11 -6.15
C GLY A 435 4.41 -47.12 -5.05
N THR A 436 5.63 -46.59 -5.09
CA THR A 436 6.08 -45.54 -4.17
C THR A 436 5.41 -44.21 -4.52
N LYS A 437 4.84 -43.53 -3.51
CA LYS A 437 4.28 -42.18 -3.65
C LYS A 437 5.31 -41.13 -3.26
N VAL A 438 5.46 -40.11 -4.08
CA VAL A 438 6.35 -38.98 -3.85
C VAL A 438 5.57 -37.69 -3.95
N VAL A 439 5.75 -36.80 -2.98
CA VAL A 439 5.08 -35.49 -2.97
C VAL A 439 6.11 -34.40 -3.26
N PHE A 440 5.79 -33.50 -4.18
CA PHE A 440 6.58 -32.31 -4.48
C PHE A 440 5.83 -31.04 -4.03
N PRO A 441 6.48 -30.10 -3.33
CA PRO A 441 5.86 -28.81 -3.05
C PRO A 441 5.67 -28.05 -4.36
N ILE A 442 4.46 -27.54 -4.57
CA ILE A 442 4.18 -26.57 -5.63
C ILE A 442 4.70 -25.22 -5.14
N ARG A 443 5.43 -24.50 -5.99
CA ARG A 443 5.98 -23.19 -5.66
C ARG A 443 5.15 -22.08 -6.26
N PHE A 444 4.98 -21.00 -5.51
CA PHE A 444 4.55 -19.71 -6.01
C PHE A 444 5.58 -19.24 -7.04
N GLY A 445 5.18 -19.14 -8.31
CA GLY A 445 6.02 -18.64 -9.41
C GLY A 445 5.79 -17.18 -9.78
N GLY A 446 4.73 -16.57 -9.25
CA GLY A 446 4.29 -15.21 -9.58
C GLY A 446 2.77 -15.07 -9.52
N PRO A 447 2.24 -13.84 -9.49
CA PRO A 447 0.82 -13.57 -9.26
C PRO A 447 -0.10 -14.08 -10.38
N ASP A 448 0.38 -14.14 -11.62
CA ASP A 448 -0.39 -14.62 -12.77
C ASP A 448 -0.36 -16.14 -12.90
N GLY A 449 -1.33 -16.73 -13.61
CA GLY A 449 -1.26 -18.14 -14.04
C GLY A 449 -1.48 -19.19 -12.92
N ARG A 450 -2.40 -18.93 -12.00
CA ARG A 450 -2.71 -19.76 -10.81
C ARG A 450 -4.08 -20.43 -10.81
N GLY A 451 -4.82 -20.37 -11.91
CA GLY A 451 -6.10 -21.08 -12.00
C GLY A 451 -5.90 -22.59 -11.95
N ASP A 452 -6.94 -23.34 -11.55
CA ASP A 452 -6.91 -24.81 -11.52
C ASP A 452 -6.58 -25.44 -12.88
N GLU A 453 -6.82 -24.72 -13.97
CA GLU A 453 -6.49 -25.14 -15.35
C GLU A 453 -5.09 -24.72 -15.80
N ASP A 454 -4.38 -23.88 -15.02
CA ASP A 454 -3.06 -23.39 -15.38
C ASP A 454 -1.98 -24.48 -15.12
N PRO A 455 -1.03 -24.67 -16.04
CA PRO A 455 -0.14 -25.83 -16.04
C PRO A 455 0.99 -25.68 -15.01
N LEU A 456 1.35 -26.80 -14.37
CA LEU A 456 2.54 -26.90 -13.54
C LEU A 456 3.81 -26.95 -14.39
N LEU A 457 4.78 -26.12 -14.02
CA LEU A 457 6.10 -26.06 -14.65
C LEU A 457 7.09 -26.93 -13.87
N TRP A 458 7.67 -27.91 -14.56
CA TRP A 458 8.65 -28.82 -13.99
C TRP A 458 10.06 -28.45 -14.43
N PHE A 459 10.90 -28.14 -13.45
CA PHE A 459 12.32 -27.87 -13.66
C PHE A 459 13.17 -28.93 -12.99
N TYR A 460 14.17 -29.41 -13.72
CA TYR A 460 15.18 -30.33 -13.24
C TYR A 460 16.55 -29.65 -13.23
N PHE A 461 17.31 -29.85 -12.17
CA PHE A 461 18.71 -29.45 -12.10
C PHE A 461 19.58 -30.63 -11.65
N GLY A 462 20.59 -30.94 -12.45
CA GLY A 462 21.49 -32.05 -12.20
C GLY A 462 22.35 -32.34 -13.42
N THR A 463 23.20 -33.36 -13.31
CA THR A 463 24.20 -33.69 -14.33
C THR A 463 23.62 -34.50 -15.49
N HIS A 464 22.54 -35.26 -15.25
CA HIS A 464 21.88 -36.06 -16.27
C HIS A 464 20.99 -35.22 -17.19
N LYS A 465 20.75 -35.70 -18.42
CA LYS A 465 19.80 -35.09 -19.35
C LYS A 465 18.43 -35.74 -19.15
N VAL A 466 17.53 -35.03 -18.49
CA VAL A 466 16.14 -35.46 -18.24
C VAL A 466 15.18 -34.75 -19.19
N GLY A 467 15.42 -33.45 -19.44
CA GLY A 467 14.52 -32.60 -20.20
C GLY A 467 15.24 -31.73 -21.23
N GLN A 468 14.62 -30.58 -21.55
CA GLN A 468 15.20 -29.57 -22.42
C GLN A 468 15.89 -28.47 -21.61
N ILE A 469 17.20 -28.32 -21.81
CA ILE A 469 18.01 -27.26 -21.20
C ILE A 469 17.43 -25.88 -21.54
N LEU A 470 17.20 -25.07 -20.52
CA LEU A 470 16.95 -23.64 -20.64
C LEU A 470 18.28 -22.93 -20.91
N GLY A 471 18.27 -21.88 -21.74
CA GLY A 471 19.46 -21.09 -22.07
C GLY A 471 20.09 -20.39 -20.86
N GLY A 472 20.93 -19.38 -21.08
CA GLY A 472 21.51 -18.62 -19.97
C GLY A 472 22.48 -19.46 -19.13
N ASN A 473 22.17 -19.69 -17.85
CA ASN A 473 23.05 -20.42 -16.93
C ASN A 473 23.24 -21.90 -17.33
N GLY A 474 22.32 -22.48 -18.11
CA GLY A 474 22.41 -23.85 -18.62
C GLY A 474 22.29 -24.95 -17.56
N CYS A 475 21.91 -24.60 -16.33
CA CYS A 475 21.81 -25.53 -15.19
C CYS A 475 20.42 -26.13 -15.02
N LEU A 476 19.38 -25.52 -15.60
CA LEU A 476 17.99 -25.94 -15.48
C LEU A 476 17.47 -26.54 -16.79
N GLN A 477 16.66 -27.59 -16.66
CA GLN A 477 15.99 -28.27 -17.75
C GLN A 477 14.48 -28.27 -17.51
N THR A 478 13.69 -27.94 -18.52
CA THR A 478 12.23 -28.14 -18.49
C THR A 478 11.90 -29.60 -18.78
N CYS A 479 11.01 -30.19 -17.99
CA CYS A 479 10.64 -31.59 -18.10
C CYS A 479 9.13 -31.76 -18.31
N SER A 480 8.72 -32.85 -18.96
CA SER A 480 7.33 -33.32 -18.90
C SER A 480 7.12 -34.21 -17.67
N TYR A 481 5.87 -34.42 -17.29
CA TYR A 481 5.50 -35.33 -16.19
C TYR A 481 6.09 -36.73 -16.38
N GLU A 482 6.02 -37.28 -17.59
CA GLU A 482 6.56 -38.62 -17.88
C GLU A 482 8.09 -38.68 -17.68
N GLN A 483 8.81 -37.63 -18.09
CA GLN A 483 10.26 -37.56 -17.91
C GLN A 483 10.65 -37.54 -16.43
N VAL A 484 9.86 -36.87 -15.59
CA VAL A 484 10.07 -36.85 -14.13
C VAL A 484 9.89 -38.25 -13.56
N VAL A 485 8.76 -38.90 -13.84
CA VAL A 485 8.46 -40.27 -13.36
C VAL A 485 9.54 -41.26 -13.78
N ASP A 486 9.91 -41.26 -15.06
CA ASP A 486 10.92 -42.18 -15.60
C ASP A 486 12.29 -41.95 -14.95
N SER A 487 12.68 -40.69 -14.73
CA SER A 487 13.99 -40.38 -14.13
C SER A 487 14.09 -40.80 -12.66
N LEU A 488 13.01 -40.69 -11.90
CA LEU A 488 12.93 -41.13 -10.51
C LEU A 488 12.92 -42.66 -10.42
N ALA A 489 12.09 -43.32 -11.23
CA ALA A 489 11.98 -44.79 -11.24
C ALA A 489 13.29 -45.48 -11.62
N ASN A 490 14.10 -44.85 -12.48
CA ASN A 490 15.41 -45.37 -12.90
C ASN A 490 16.56 -44.92 -11.98
N GLY A 491 16.30 -44.15 -10.92
CA GLY A 491 17.33 -43.64 -10.00
C GLY A 491 18.31 -42.66 -10.65
N VAL A 492 17.92 -42.03 -11.77
CA VAL A 492 18.73 -41.02 -12.48
C VAL A 492 18.70 -39.68 -11.74
N ALA A 493 17.59 -39.39 -11.07
CA ALA A 493 17.36 -38.18 -10.31
C ALA A 493 16.76 -38.51 -8.94
N THR A 494 16.92 -37.59 -7.99
CA THR A 494 16.23 -37.64 -6.70
C THR A 494 15.15 -36.55 -6.66
N THR A 495 14.26 -36.63 -5.68
CA THR A 495 13.20 -35.63 -5.46
C THR A 495 13.77 -34.22 -5.27
N HIS A 496 14.94 -34.10 -4.64
CA HIS A 496 15.62 -32.84 -4.42
C HIS A 496 16.16 -32.18 -5.71
N ASN A 497 16.15 -32.89 -6.85
CA ASN A 497 16.60 -32.34 -8.13
C ASN A 497 15.48 -31.68 -8.94
N PHE A 498 14.25 -31.68 -8.43
CA PHE A 498 13.10 -31.11 -9.12
C PHE A 498 12.49 -29.93 -8.37
N LEU A 499 12.10 -28.91 -9.14
CA LEU A 499 11.30 -27.78 -8.69
C LEU A 499 10.01 -27.76 -9.51
N VAL A 500 8.88 -27.74 -8.80
CA VAL A 500 7.54 -27.59 -9.40
C VAL A 500 7.07 -26.19 -9.10
N VAL A 501 6.63 -25.46 -10.12
CA VAL A 501 6.25 -24.06 -10.01
C VAL A 501 4.91 -23.83 -10.71
N GLN A 502 4.05 -23.03 -10.08
CA GLN A 502 2.79 -22.58 -10.66
C GLN A 502 2.73 -21.05 -10.65
N GLY A 503 2.20 -20.49 -11.73
CA GLY A 503 2.16 -19.08 -11.97
C GLY A 503 3.46 -18.47 -12.46
N PHE A 504 3.41 -17.19 -12.78
CA PHE A 504 4.51 -16.44 -13.40
C PHE A 504 4.41 -14.94 -13.13
N CYS A 505 5.51 -14.23 -13.38
CA CYS A 505 5.60 -12.78 -13.36
C CYS A 505 5.85 -12.26 -14.78
N THR A 506 5.31 -11.09 -15.09
CA THR A 506 5.56 -10.40 -16.37
C THR A 506 6.04 -8.98 -16.13
N TRP A 507 7.01 -8.55 -16.94
CA TRP A 507 7.43 -7.15 -17.01
C TRP A 507 7.26 -6.66 -18.43
N GLN A 508 6.38 -5.67 -18.61
CA GLN A 508 6.16 -5.03 -19.90
C GLN A 508 7.35 -4.14 -20.26
N LYS A 509 7.59 -3.99 -21.57
CA LYS A 509 8.64 -3.12 -22.09
C LYS A 509 8.01 -1.91 -22.78
N GLY A 510 8.65 -0.77 -22.60
CA GLY A 510 8.30 0.47 -23.28
C GLY A 510 8.78 0.46 -24.73
N GLU A 511 8.65 1.62 -25.38
CA GLU A 511 9.16 1.81 -26.73
C GLU A 511 10.66 1.47 -26.83
N GLU A 512 11.07 0.93 -27.98
CA GLU A 512 12.44 0.46 -28.26
C GLU A 512 12.95 -0.68 -27.35
N GLY A 513 12.06 -1.35 -26.60
CA GLY A 513 12.42 -2.48 -25.73
C GLY A 513 13.07 -2.05 -24.40
N SER A 514 12.91 -0.78 -24.03
CA SER A 514 13.29 -0.23 -22.73
C SER A 514 12.44 -0.82 -21.59
N GLY A 515 12.98 -0.85 -20.37
CA GLY A 515 12.30 -1.46 -19.22
C GLY A 515 12.37 -3.00 -19.20
N GLY A 516 11.26 -3.64 -18.82
CA GLY A 516 11.21 -5.07 -18.58
C GLY A 516 12.12 -5.50 -17.41
N ILE A 517 12.46 -6.79 -17.34
CA ILE A 517 13.33 -7.28 -16.26
C ILE A 517 14.74 -6.66 -16.28
N LYS A 518 15.20 -6.21 -17.45
CA LYS A 518 16.49 -5.53 -17.59
C LYS A 518 16.45 -4.12 -17.00
N GLY A 519 15.32 -3.41 -17.12
CA GLY A 519 15.08 -2.16 -16.41
C GLY A 519 15.15 -2.35 -14.91
N GLU A 520 14.46 -3.34 -14.37
CA GLU A 520 14.47 -3.64 -12.92
C GLU A 520 15.89 -3.97 -12.39
N VAL A 521 16.76 -4.57 -13.22
CA VAL A 521 18.17 -4.80 -12.86
C VAL A 521 18.97 -3.49 -12.87
N ILE A 522 18.68 -2.59 -13.81
CA ILE A 522 19.29 -1.25 -13.86
C ILE A 522 18.88 -0.43 -12.63
N ASP A 523 17.62 -0.54 -12.22
CA ASP A 523 17.06 0.10 -11.03
C ASP A 523 17.53 -0.57 -9.71
N GLY A 524 18.43 -1.56 -9.79
CA GLY A 524 19.01 -2.22 -8.62
C GLY A 524 18.06 -3.16 -7.87
N LYS A 525 16.89 -3.48 -8.43
CA LYS A 525 15.90 -4.38 -7.82
C LYS A 525 16.27 -5.85 -7.94
N PHE A 526 16.97 -6.23 -9.00
CA PHE A 526 17.47 -7.59 -9.20
C PHE A 526 18.95 -7.62 -9.60
N GLU A 527 19.61 -8.73 -9.30
CA GLU A 527 21.02 -8.97 -9.60
C GLU A 527 21.19 -10.29 -10.36
N ASN A 528 22.12 -10.34 -11.32
CA ASN A 528 22.37 -11.56 -12.10
C ASN A 528 23.10 -12.63 -11.27
N ILE A 529 22.54 -13.84 -11.21
CA ILE A 529 23.21 -14.99 -10.61
C ILE A 529 24.13 -15.61 -11.65
N SER A 530 25.40 -15.71 -11.29
CA SER A 530 26.42 -16.31 -12.14
C SER A 530 26.19 -17.81 -12.38
N SER A 531 26.69 -18.34 -13.50
CA SER A 531 26.64 -19.79 -13.76
C SER A 531 27.43 -20.64 -12.77
N HIS A 532 28.39 -20.05 -12.03
CA HIS A 532 29.23 -20.81 -11.08
C HIS A 532 28.53 -21.08 -9.75
N THR A 533 27.67 -20.15 -9.29
CA THR A 533 26.89 -20.32 -8.06
C THR A 533 25.50 -20.91 -8.30
N ALA A 534 24.94 -20.79 -9.52
CA ALA A 534 23.60 -21.25 -9.88
C ALA A 534 23.24 -22.67 -9.39
N VAL A 535 24.13 -23.65 -9.54
CA VAL A 535 23.85 -25.04 -9.11
C VAL A 535 23.72 -25.15 -7.59
N LYS A 536 24.51 -24.40 -6.83
CA LYS A 536 24.43 -24.40 -5.36
C LYS A 536 23.17 -23.69 -4.88
N VAL A 537 22.81 -22.55 -5.48
CA VAL A 537 21.53 -21.85 -5.24
C VAL A 537 20.36 -22.84 -5.39
N LEU A 538 20.31 -23.57 -6.51
CA LEU A 538 19.26 -24.56 -6.74
C LEU A 538 19.31 -25.73 -5.76
N SER A 539 20.50 -26.12 -5.28
CA SER A 539 20.66 -27.17 -4.27
C SER A 539 20.09 -26.78 -2.91
N HIS A 540 20.11 -25.49 -2.54
CA HIS A 540 19.38 -24.99 -1.37
C HIS A 540 17.86 -25.09 -1.58
N LEU A 541 17.36 -24.64 -2.74
CA LEU A 541 15.92 -24.67 -3.05
C LEU A 541 15.35 -26.10 -3.16
N GLY A 542 16.17 -27.06 -3.59
CA GLY A 542 15.80 -28.48 -3.65
C GLY A 542 15.57 -29.14 -2.29
N GLN A 543 16.06 -28.55 -1.19
CA GLN A 543 15.86 -29.06 0.17
C GLN A 543 14.54 -28.62 0.80
N GLN A 544 13.86 -27.67 0.17
CA GLN A 544 12.61 -27.12 0.66
C GLN A 544 11.49 -28.16 0.60
N LYS A 545 10.65 -28.14 1.64
CA LYS A 545 9.48 -29.01 1.80
C LYS A 545 8.20 -28.20 1.60
N LEU A 546 7.05 -28.88 1.59
CA LEU A 546 5.76 -28.20 1.71
C LEU A 546 5.78 -27.28 2.93
N ILE A 547 5.23 -26.08 2.77
CA ILE A 547 5.16 -25.12 3.86
C ILE A 547 4.08 -25.56 4.86
N THR A 548 4.50 -25.63 6.12
CA THR A 548 3.72 -25.90 7.33
C THR A 548 4.34 -25.04 8.44
N ASP A 549 3.66 -24.86 9.57
CA ASP A 549 4.24 -24.11 10.70
C ASP A 549 5.59 -24.68 11.15
N ASP A 550 5.74 -26.01 11.14
CA ASP A 550 6.98 -26.72 11.52
C ASP A 550 8.11 -26.53 10.49
N SER A 551 7.78 -26.49 9.19
CA SER A 551 8.76 -26.40 8.11
C SER A 551 9.10 -24.97 7.69
N LEU A 552 8.33 -23.98 8.14
CA LEU A 552 8.47 -22.57 7.74
C LEU A 552 9.89 -22.04 7.99
N ARG A 553 10.44 -22.31 9.18
CA ARG A 553 11.79 -21.84 9.57
C ARG A 553 12.89 -22.45 8.70
N ASP A 554 12.83 -23.76 8.45
CA ASP A 554 13.82 -24.48 7.63
C ASP A 554 13.74 -24.05 6.16
N ASN A 555 12.52 -23.85 5.64
CA ASN A 555 12.30 -23.35 4.30
C ASN A 555 12.82 -21.91 4.15
N PHE A 556 12.57 -21.04 5.13
CA PHE A 556 13.08 -19.67 5.13
C PHE A 556 14.62 -19.63 5.20
N SER A 557 15.24 -20.47 6.03
CA SER A 557 16.71 -20.60 6.06
C SER A 557 17.26 -21.07 4.70
N SER A 558 16.52 -21.91 3.98
CA SER A 558 16.90 -22.36 2.63
C SER A 558 16.77 -21.23 1.60
N ILE A 559 15.78 -20.34 1.73
CA ILE A 559 15.65 -19.12 0.91
C ILE A 559 16.86 -18.21 1.12
N LEU A 560 17.19 -17.91 2.38
CA LEU A 560 18.34 -17.07 2.73
C LEU A 560 19.65 -17.63 2.18
N GLY A 561 19.91 -18.93 2.41
CA GLY A 561 21.14 -19.56 1.90
C GLY A 561 21.23 -19.58 0.37
N ALA A 562 20.10 -19.81 -0.32
CA ALA A 562 20.05 -19.72 -1.78
C ALA A 562 20.35 -18.30 -2.27
N TRP A 563 19.78 -17.29 -1.61
CA TRP A 563 19.95 -15.89 -1.96
C TRP A 563 21.40 -15.41 -1.71
N GLU A 564 21.99 -15.76 -0.57
CA GLU A 564 23.37 -15.44 -0.21
C GLU A 564 24.38 -16.06 -1.18
N GLU A 565 24.23 -17.35 -1.50
CA GLU A 565 25.09 -18.04 -2.47
C GLU A 565 24.94 -17.47 -3.90
N GLY A 566 23.78 -16.89 -4.22
CA GLY A 566 23.57 -16.20 -5.50
C GLY A 566 24.39 -14.91 -5.66
N GLY A 567 24.84 -14.31 -4.56
CA GLY A 567 25.61 -13.07 -4.57
C GLY A 567 27.06 -13.26 -5.06
N SER A 568 27.63 -12.23 -5.68
CA SER A 568 29.07 -12.18 -5.96
C SER A 568 29.84 -11.92 -4.67
N ASN A 569 30.84 -12.77 -4.33
CA ASN A 569 31.73 -12.68 -3.16
C ASN A 569 31.77 -11.29 -2.51
N GLN A 570 31.17 -11.15 -1.32
CA GLN A 570 31.26 -9.94 -0.51
C GLN A 570 32.73 -9.55 -0.36
N LEU A 571 33.05 -8.32 -0.75
CA LEU A 571 34.23 -7.65 -0.21
C LEU A 571 34.02 -7.59 1.30
N GLU A 572 34.98 -8.12 2.07
CA GLU A 572 35.10 -7.88 3.51
C GLU A 572 35.23 -6.36 3.72
N GLY A 573 34.10 -5.68 3.79
CA GLY A 573 33.97 -4.30 4.25
C GLY A 573 33.49 -4.29 5.69
N ASP A 574 33.83 -3.23 6.42
CA ASP A 574 33.37 -2.99 7.79
C ASP A 574 31.87 -3.29 7.93
N VAL A 575 31.49 -3.87 9.08
CA VAL A 575 30.09 -4.08 9.47
C VAL A 575 29.43 -2.70 9.58
N VAL A 576 28.89 -2.20 8.45
CA VAL A 576 28.04 -1.02 8.45
C VAL A 576 26.81 -1.39 9.25
N LYS A 577 26.62 -0.70 10.37
CA LYS A 577 25.45 -0.90 11.22
C LYS A 577 24.24 -0.41 10.44
N GLY A 578 23.36 -1.33 10.05
CA GLY A 578 22.24 -1.00 9.18
C GLY A 578 21.27 0.01 9.79
N ARG A 579 20.58 0.79 8.94
CA ARG A 579 19.55 1.76 9.33
C ARG A 579 18.44 1.05 10.11
N CYS A 580 18.09 1.66 11.23
CA CYS A 580 16.96 1.23 12.05
C CYS A 580 15.70 1.99 11.63
N VAL A 581 14.55 1.33 11.77
CA VAL A 581 13.23 1.95 11.61
C VAL A 581 13.07 3.02 12.69
N PHE A 582 12.46 4.14 12.33
CA PHE A 582 12.32 5.29 13.22
C PHE A 582 11.74 4.90 14.60
N GLY A 583 12.41 5.34 15.67
CA GLY A 583 11.99 5.07 17.04
C GLY A 583 12.08 3.61 17.48
N SER A 584 12.87 2.76 16.79
CA SER A 584 13.04 1.35 17.13
C SER A 584 14.49 0.87 17.00
N ASP A 585 14.76 -0.34 17.51
CA ASP A 585 16.00 -1.10 17.29
C ASP A 585 15.91 -2.12 16.14
N MET A 586 14.74 -2.23 15.50
CA MET A 586 14.54 -3.06 14.31
C MET A 586 15.28 -2.44 13.12
N THR A 587 16.13 -3.21 12.45
CA THR A 587 16.74 -2.74 11.19
C THR A 587 15.78 -2.91 10.03
N VAL A 588 15.88 -2.04 9.03
CA VAL A 588 15.02 -2.08 7.82
C VAL A 588 15.18 -3.40 7.07
N ALA A 589 16.39 -3.95 7.05
CA ALA A 589 16.66 -5.27 6.48
C ALA A 589 15.93 -6.40 7.23
N ASN A 590 15.94 -6.39 8.57
CA ASN A 590 15.20 -7.38 9.36
C ASN A 590 13.68 -7.20 9.22
N LEU A 591 13.19 -5.96 9.15
CA LEU A 591 11.77 -5.70 8.87
C LEU A 591 11.37 -6.24 7.48
N SER A 592 12.26 -6.16 6.48
CA SER A 592 12.01 -6.72 5.15
C SER A 592 11.92 -8.25 5.17
N ASP A 593 12.77 -8.90 5.96
CA ASP A 593 12.70 -10.35 6.22
C ASP A 593 11.38 -10.74 6.89
N GLU A 594 10.96 -9.96 7.89
CA GLU A 594 9.69 -10.15 8.58
C GLU A 594 8.48 -9.91 7.67
N ALA A 595 8.56 -8.91 6.77
CA ALA A 595 7.53 -8.63 5.78
C ALA A 595 7.37 -9.78 4.77
N LEU A 596 8.47 -10.35 4.28
CA LEU A 596 8.43 -11.56 3.45
C LEU A 596 7.85 -12.75 4.21
N LEU A 597 8.29 -12.97 5.44
CA LEU A 597 7.78 -14.08 6.26
C LEU A 597 6.27 -13.95 6.51
N THR A 598 5.81 -12.74 6.81
CA THR A 598 4.40 -12.41 6.98
C THR A 598 3.62 -12.63 5.70
N TRP A 599 4.17 -12.20 4.56
CA TRP A 599 3.58 -12.46 3.25
C TRP A 599 3.43 -13.98 2.99
N ILE A 600 4.45 -14.79 3.31
CA ILE A 600 4.38 -16.26 3.19
C ILE A 600 3.28 -16.85 4.08
N LYS A 601 3.16 -16.37 5.32
CA LYS A 601 2.12 -16.82 6.26
C LYS A 601 0.71 -16.52 5.74
N ILE A 602 0.50 -15.32 5.21
CA ILE A 602 -0.80 -14.88 4.71
C ILE A 602 -1.17 -15.66 3.43
N PHE A 603 -0.28 -15.69 2.44
CA PHE A 603 -0.62 -16.11 1.08
C PHE A 603 -0.29 -17.57 0.74
N LEU A 604 0.64 -18.21 1.47
CA LEU A 604 1.11 -19.58 1.13
C LEU A 604 0.81 -20.63 2.20
N LEU A 605 0.78 -20.25 3.48
CA LEU A 605 0.35 -21.15 4.56
C LEU A 605 -1.17 -21.28 4.64
N GLY A 606 -1.90 -20.30 4.13
CA GLY A 606 -3.35 -20.27 4.33
C GLY A 606 -3.75 -20.03 5.79
N ASN A 607 -2.84 -19.52 6.64
CA ASN A 607 -3.18 -19.01 7.98
C ASN A 607 -4.11 -17.78 7.92
N ALA A 608 -4.53 -17.37 6.72
CA ALA A 608 -5.74 -16.61 6.50
C ALA A 608 -6.98 -17.54 6.48
N GLU A 609 -7.54 -17.86 7.65
CA GLU A 609 -8.97 -18.26 7.74
C GLU A 609 -9.94 -17.14 7.25
N TYR A 610 -9.47 -16.12 6.52
CA TYR A 610 -10.17 -14.86 6.26
C TYR A 610 -10.39 -14.48 4.78
N TYR A 611 -10.05 -15.36 3.82
CA TYR A 611 -10.29 -15.11 2.37
C TYR A 611 -11.19 -16.16 1.71
N ARG A 612 -12.23 -16.65 2.41
CA ARG A 612 -13.37 -17.36 1.79
C ARG A 612 -14.70 -16.68 2.09
#